data_AF-A0A2D9L0F0-F1
#
_entry.id   AF-A0A2D9L0F0-F1
#
_cell.length_a   1.000
_cell.length_b   1.000
_cell.length_c   1.000
_cell.angle_alpha   90.00
_cell.angle_beta   90.00
_cell.angle_gamma   90.00
#
_symmetry.space_group_name_H-M   'P 1'
#
loop_
_entity.id
_entity.type
_entity.pdbx_description
1 polymer ?
#
loop_
_entity_poly.entity_id
_entity_poly.type
_entity_poly.pdbx_seq_one_letter_code
_entity_poly.pdbx_strand_id
1 'polypeptide(L)'
;MKKKAKGLLSATKIAQRSFCEKQLVLDEQYGRHETDVQKQRRERGDEEHLRHHLEAQRYGSNRDNRCFIATELYGPVAKETEQLRLFRDRCLQKSYLGRIFTSAYYELSPTIVCLMKRYPLVRKFMKPIINWIFKKVSIHG
;
A
#
# COMPACT_ATOMS: atom_id res chain seq x y z
N MET A 1 21.82 -10.17 28.01
CA MET A 1 22.37 -10.63 26.71
C MET A 1 21.27 -10.59 25.66
N LYS A 2 21.27 -9.63 24.73
CA LYS A 2 20.27 -9.55 23.63
C LYS A 2 20.77 -10.39 22.45
N LYS A 3 20.00 -11.40 22.03
CA LYS A 3 20.31 -12.28 20.88
C LYS A 3 20.46 -11.43 19.60
N LYS A 4 21.64 -11.46 18.97
CA LYS A 4 21.88 -10.83 17.64
C LYS A 4 20.98 -11.52 16.61
N ALA A 5 20.08 -10.77 15.98
CA ALA A 5 19.35 -11.21 14.79
C ALA A 5 20.36 -11.44 13.66
N LYS A 6 20.79 -12.70 13.46
CA LYS A 6 21.66 -13.10 12.36
C LYS A 6 20.84 -13.08 11.06
N GLY A 7 21.21 -12.19 10.12
CA GLY A 7 20.79 -12.31 8.72
C GLY A 7 20.31 -11.02 8.03
N LEU A 8 19.89 -10.00 8.77
CA LEU A 8 19.39 -8.75 8.17
C LEU A 8 20.51 -7.70 8.13
N LEU A 9 20.98 -7.40 6.92
CA LEU A 9 21.90 -6.29 6.66
C LEU A 9 21.08 -5.08 6.21
N SER A 10 21.19 -3.96 6.93
CA SER A 10 20.56 -2.70 6.52
C SER A 10 21.13 -2.23 5.18
N ALA A 11 20.28 -1.63 4.33
CA ALA A 11 20.69 -1.02 3.06
C ALA A 11 21.86 -0.03 3.25
N THR A 12 21.86 0.73 4.35
CA THR A 12 22.96 1.62 4.72
C THR A 12 24.27 0.86 4.92
N LYS A 13 24.21 -0.32 5.55
CA LYS A 13 25.39 -1.16 5.81
C LYS A 13 25.96 -1.76 4.52
N ILE A 14 25.10 -2.02 3.52
CA ILE A 14 25.52 -2.43 2.18
C ILE A 14 26.18 -1.26 1.44
N ALA A 15 25.56 -0.09 1.46
CA ALA A 15 26.09 1.13 0.82
C ALA A 15 27.42 1.59 1.43
N GLN A 16 27.61 1.43 2.74
CA GLN A 16 28.88 1.74 3.40
C GLN A 16 30.02 0.80 2.95
N ARG A 17 29.70 -0.47 2.66
CA ARG A 17 30.67 -1.44 2.14
C ARG A 17 31.12 -1.13 0.72
N SER A 18 30.28 -0.49 -0.11
CA SER A 18 30.66 -0.11 -1.47
C SER A 18 31.61 1.09 -1.53
N PHE A 19 31.75 1.85 -0.45
CA PHE A 19 32.60 3.05 -0.44
C PHE A 19 34.02 2.76 0.07
N CYS A 20 34.13 2.04 1.19
CA CYS A 20 35.42 1.62 1.75
C CYS A 20 35.23 0.46 2.74
N GLU A 21 35.73 -0.73 2.38
CA GLU A 21 35.65 -1.92 3.23
C GLU A 21 36.39 -1.75 4.56
N LYS A 22 37.49 -0.97 4.55
CA LYS A 22 38.31 -0.72 5.75
C LYS A 22 37.55 0.09 6.80
N GLN A 23 36.71 1.03 6.38
CA GLN A 23 35.90 1.84 7.29
C GLN A 23 34.90 0.99 8.08
N LEU A 24 34.34 -0.07 7.47
CA LEU A 24 33.43 -0.99 8.16
C LEU A 24 34.13 -1.76 9.29
N VAL A 25 35.35 -2.23 9.04
CA VAL A 25 36.16 -2.96 10.02
C VAL A 25 36.54 -2.04 11.19
N LEU A 26 36.93 -0.80 10.89
CA LEU A 26 37.26 0.20 11.90
C LEU A 26 36.04 0.59 12.75
N ASP A 27 34.88 0.81 12.13
CA ASP A 27 33.62 1.09 12.84
C ASP A 27 33.22 -0.08 13.78
N GLU A 28 33.52 -1.33 13.42
CA GLU A 28 33.22 -2.50 14.26
C GLU A 28 34.22 -2.69 15.41
N GLN A 29 35.50 -2.40 15.18
CA GLN A 29 36.55 -2.54 16.18
C GLN A 29 36.56 -1.39 17.19
N TYR A 30 36.38 -0.15 16.73
CA TYR A 30 36.55 1.05 17.54
C TYR A 30 35.22 1.78 17.83
N GLY A 31 34.13 1.34 17.20
CA GLY A 31 32.88 2.09 17.20
C GLY A 31 32.92 3.21 16.17
N ARG A 32 31.73 3.68 15.80
CA ARG A 32 31.61 4.78 14.84
C ARG A 32 31.93 6.10 15.53
N HIS A 33 32.98 6.78 15.05
CA HIS A 33 33.28 8.15 15.43
C HIS A 33 32.58 9.13 14.49
N GLU A 34 31.71 9.95 15.03
CA GLU A 34 30.94 10.96 14.29
C GLU A 34 31.28 12.34 14.86
N THR A 35 31.47 13.33 13.98
CA THR A 35 31.58 14.73 14.41
C THR A 35 30.20 15.30 14.70
N ASP A 36 30.12 16.36 15.50
CA ASP A 36 28.84 17.01 15.81
C ASP A 36 28.08 17.46 14.56
N VAL A 37 28.81 17.92 13.54
CA VAL A 37 28.25 18.31 12.24
C VAL A 37 27.67 17.09 11.49
N GLN A 38 28.32 15.93 11.55
CA GLN A 38 27.81 14.70 10.94
C GLN A 38 26.55 14.20 11.66
N LYS A 39 26.51 14.33 12.98
CA LYS A 39 25.34 13.97 13.80
C LYS A 39 24.13 14.82 13.43
N GLN A 40 24.28 16.14 13.37
CA GLN A 40 23.18 17.05 12.97
C GLN A 40 22.65 16.76 11.55
N ARG A 41 23.55 16.43 10.60
CA ARG A 41 23.14 16.06 9.23
C ARG A 41 22.32 14.77 9.21
N ARG A 42 22.68 13.77 10.04
CA ARG A 42 21.91 12.53 10.15
C ARG A 42 20.55 12.79 10.79
N GLU A 43 20.50 13.52 11.90
CA GLU A 43 19.25 13.84 12.61
C GLU A 43 18.27 14.56 11.67
N ARG A 44 18.74 15.53 10.89
CA ARG A 44 17.91 16.19 9.86
C ARG A 44 17.40 15.23 8.79
N GLY A 45 18.26 14.32 8.32
CA GLY A 45 17.86 13.30 7.34
C GLY A 45 16.84 12.31 7.90
N ASP A 46 16.99 11.91 9.16
CA ASP A 46 16.07 11.02 9.86
C ASP A 46 14.69 11.69 10.07
N GLU A 47 14.66 12.99 10.39
CA GLU A 47 13.43 13.79 10.47
C GLU A 47 12.71 13.86 9.11
N GLU A 48 13.44 14.10 8.03
CA GLU A 48 12.86 14.16 6.69
C GLU A 48 12.35 12.79 6.24
N HIS A 49 13.10 11.71 6.52
CA HIS A 49 12.65 10.34 6.31
C HIS A 49 11.36 10.04 7.08
N LEU A 50 11.27 10.45 8.35
CA LEU A 50 10.07 10.27 9.15
C LEU A 50 8.88 11.03 8.55
N ARG A 51 9.10 12.28 8.12
CA ARG A 51 8.05 13.07 7.47
C ARG A 51 7.50 12.37 6.22
N HIS A 52 8.37 11.93 5.32
CA HIS A 52 7.95 11.21 4.11
C HIS A 52 7.29 9.87 4.43
N HIS A 53 7.76 9.16 5.45
CA HIS A 53 7.12 7.92 5.89
C HIS A 53 5.69 8.16 6.40
N LEU A 54 5.48 9.21 7.19
CA LEU A 54 4.16 9.60 7.69
C LEU A 54 3.23 10.08 6.56
N GLU A 55 3.75 10.85 5.60
CA GLU A 55 3.02 11.21 4.38
C GLU A 55 2.61 9.96 3.60
N ALA A 56 3.54 9.04 3.34
CA ALA A 56 3.26 7.78 2.65
C ALA A 56 2.26 6.90 3.41
N GLN A 57 2.35 6.80 4.74
CA GLN A 57 1.35 6.10 5.54
C GLN A 57 -0.03 6.75 5.44
N ARG A 58 -0.12 8.09 5.47
CA ARG A 58 -1.40 8.80 5.29
C ARG A 58 -2.07 8.48 3.95
N TYR A 59 -1.29 8.32 2.89
CA TYR A 59 -1.79 7.95 1.57
C TYR A 59 -1.97 6.43 1.38
N GLY A 60 -1.20 5.59 2.08
CA GLY A 60 -1.07 4.15 1.80
C GLY A 60 -1.57 3.18 2.88
N SER A 61 -1.78 3.59 4.13
CA SER A 61 -2.05 2.63 5.22
C SER A 61 -3.53 2.28 5.44
N ASN A 62 -4.47 3.03 4.85
CA ASN A 62 -5.90 2.79 5.07
C ASN A 62 -6.77 2.85 3.79
N ARG A 63 -6.17 3.04 2.63
CA ARG A 63 -6.87 2.96 1.35
C ARG A 63 -6.47 1.67 0.66
N ASP A 64 -7.19 0.61 0.94
CA ASP A 64 -7.04 -0.63 0.20
C ASP A 64 -7.37 -0.35 -1.29
N ASN A 65 -6.42 -0.05 -2.15
CA ASN A 65 -6.77 0.31 -3.53
C ASN A 65 -7.30 -0.89 -4.36
N ARG A 66 -7.37 -2.10 -3.77
CA ARG A 66 -7.82 -3.31 -4.44
C ARG A 66 -9.33 -3.23 -4.67
N CYS A 67 -9.76 -3.12 -5.92
CA CYS A 67 -11.15 -3.24 -6.33
C CYS A 67 -11.17 -4.03 -7.63
N PHE A 68 -11.11 -5.37 -7.51
CA PHE A 68 -10.84 -6.30 -8.60
C PHE A 68 -11.85 -6.18 -9.75
N ILE A 69 -13.14 -6.22 -9.45
CA ILE A 69 -14.19 -6.19 -10.47
C ILE A 69 -14.24 -4.83 -11.19
N ALA A 70 -14.11 -3.72 -10.46
CA ALA A 70 -14.11 -2.38 -11.08
C ALA A 70 -12.86 -2.13 -11.91
N THR A 71 -11.69 -2.56 -11.42
CA THR A 71 -10.41 -2.46 -12.12
C THR A 71 -10.43 -3.25 -13.44
N GLU A 72 -11.04 -4.43 -13.45
CA GLU A 72 -11.19 -5.25 -14.68
C GLU A 72 -12.19 -4.62 -15.68
N LEU A 73 -13.22 -3.92 -15.21
CA LEU A 73 -14.27 -3.36 -16.07
C LEU A 73 -13.93 -1.99 -16.67
N TYR A 74 -13.47 -1.07 -15.82
CA TYR A 74 -13.23 0.34 -16.16
C TYR A 74 -11.74 0.68 -16.24
N GLY A 75 -10.89 -0.08 -15.55
CA GLY A 75 -9.46 0.17 -15.43
C GLY A 75 -9.06 0.70 -14.06
N PRO A 76 -7.76 0.63 -13.70
CA PRO A 76 -7.27 0.96 -12.37
C PRO A 76 -7.30 2.47 -12.05
N VAL A 77 -7.26 3.33 -13.08
CA VAL A 77 -7.19 4.80 -13.00
C VAL A 77 -8.49 5.46 -13.47
N ALA A 78 -9.56 4.68 -13.65
CA ALA A 78 -10.85 5.22 -14.07
C ALA A 78 -11.54 5.96 -12.91
N LYS A 79 -12.24 7.06 -13.21
CA LYS A 79 -12.98 7.87 -12.23
C LYS A 79 -14.02 7.02 -11.49
N GLU A 80 -14.66 6.10 -12.21
CA GLU A 80 -15.65 5.16 -11.69
C GLU A 80 -15.05 4.25 -10.63
N THR A 81 -13.84 3.73 -10.88
CA THR A 81 -13.11 2.89 -9.93
C THR A 81 -12.74 3.67 -8.67
N GLU A 82 -12.31 4.92 -8.82
CA GLU A 82 -11.96 5.78 -7.68
C GLU A 82 -13.18 6.13 -6.81
N GLN A 83 -14.32 6.45 -7.42
CA GLN A 83 -15.56 6.71 -6.67
C GLN A 83 -16.06 5.47 -5.91
N LEU A 84 -15.97 4.28 -6.50
CA LEU A 84 -16.32 3.03 -5.82
C LEU A 84 -15.38 2.74 -4.64
N ARG A 85 -14.08 3.02 -4.77
CA ARG A 85 -13.11 2.93 -3.66
C ARG A 85 -13.49 3.89 -2.52
N LEU A 86 -13.81 5.15 -2.86
CA LEU A 86 -14.23 6.14 -1.88
C LEU A 86 -15.53 5.76 -1.16
N PHE A 87 -16.48 5.15 -1.88
CA PHE A 87 -17.72 4.65 -1.28
C PHE A 87 -17.45 3.49 -0.32
N ARG A 88 -16.58 2.53 -0.68
CA ARG A 88 -16.18 1.45 0.23
C ARG A 88 -15.56 2.02 1.51
N ASP A 89 -14.64 2.96 1.37
CA ASP A 89 -13.90 3.51 2.51
C ASP A 89 -14.80 4.38 3.41
N ARG A 90 -15.75 5.13 2.83
CA ARG A 90 -16.62 6.04 3.60
C ARG A 90 -17.88 5.39 4.14
N CYS A 91 -18.48 4.44 3.42
CA CYS A 91 -19.79 3.87 3.77
C CYS A 91 -19.70 2.42 4.27
N LEU A 92 -18.91 1.56 3.62
CA LEU A 92 -18.83 0.13 3.99
C LEU A 92 -17.98 -0.10 5.25
N GLN A 93 -16.90 0.66 5.45
CA GLN A 93 -16.06 0.49 6.63
C GLN A 93 -16.71 0.95 7.94
N LYS A 94 -17.70 1.86 7.86
CA LYS A 94 -18.44 2.39 9.02
C LYS A 94 -19.54 1.46 9.53
N SER A 95 -20.00 0.49 8.72
CA SER A 95 -21.12 -0.38 9.05
C SER A 95 -20.71 -1.85 9.14
N TYR A 96 -21.29 -2.61 10.09
CA TYR A 96 -20.99 -4.03 10.27
C TYR A 96 -21.36 -4.86 9.02
N LEU A 97 -22.52 -4.57 8.42
CA LEU A 97 -22.94 -5.17 7.16
C LEU A 97 -21.99 -4.84 6.00
N GLY A 98 -21.45 -3.61 5.97
CA GLY A 98 -20.49 -3.21 4.96
C GLY A 98 -19.16 -3.96 5.05
N ARG A 99 -18.72 -4.32 6.26
CA ARG A 99 -17.53 -5.16 6.48
C ARG A 99 -17.74 -6.58 5.97
N ILE A 100 -18.90 -7.20 6.27
CA ILE A 100 -19.25 -8.53 5.76
C ILE A 100 -19.29 -8.52 4.22
N PHE A 101 -19.97 -7.52 3.63
CA PHE A 101 -20.03 -7.37 2.18
C PHE A 101 -18.63 -7.21 1.56
N THR A 102 -17.77 -6.41 2.18
CA THR A 102 -16.39 -6.20 1.70
C THR A 102 -15.60 -7.51 1.74
N SER A 103 -15.74 -8.32 2.80
CA SER A 103 -15.08 -9.62 2.90
C SER A 103 -15.54 -10.58 1.82
N ALA A 104 -16.87 -10.76 1.67
CA ALA A 104 -17.44 -11.61 0.64
C ALA A 104 -17.04 -11.15 -0.77
N TYR A 105 -17.00 -9.83 -1.01
CA TYR A 105 -16.50 -9.26 -2.25
C TYR A 105 -15.06 -9.68 -2.53
N TYR A 106 -14.15 -9.57 -1.57
CA TYR A 106 -12.75 -9.94 -1.79
C TYR A 106 -12.52 -11.44 -1.96
N GLU A 107 -13.34 -12.27 -1.32
CA GLU A 107 -13.28 -13.73 -1.48
C GLU A 107 -13.82 -14.17 -2.85
N LEU A 108 -14.93 -13.57 -3.30
CA LEU A 108 -15.58 -13.95 -4.56
C LEU A 108 -14.97 -13.28 -5.79
N SER A 109 -14.38 -12.09 -5.64
CA SER A 109 -13.89 -11.31 -6.78
C SER A 109 -12.83 -12.01 -7.65
N PRO A 110 -11.86 -12.78 -7.12
CA PRO A 110 -10.85 -13.45 -7.95
C PRO A 110 -11.51 -14.47 -8.88
N THR A 111 -12.46 -15.24 -8.35
CA THR A 111 -13.24 -16.22 -9.11
C THR A 111 -14.07 -15.53 -10.18
N ILE A 112 -14.80 -14.47 -9.83
CA ILE A 112 -15.62 -13.69 -10.77
C ILE A 112 -14.75 -13.09 -11.90
N VAL A 113 -13.58 -12.52 -11.58
CA VAL A 113 -12.67 -11.96 -12.59
C VAL A 113 -12.15 -13.04 -13.52
N CYS A 114 -11.81 -14.23 -12.99
CA CYS A 114 -11.43 -15.38 -13.82
C CYS A 114 -12.56 -15.79 -14.77
N LEU A 115 -13.80 -15.87 -14.27
CA LEU A 115 -14.98 -16.15 -15.10
C LEU A 115 -15.21 -15.05 -16.16
N MET A 116 -15.02 -13.77 -15.83
CA MET A 116 -15.18 -12.67 -16.76
C MET A 116 -14.17 -12.69 -17.90
N LYS A 117 -12.92 -13.12 -17.62
CA LYS A 117 -11.89 -13.30 -18.65
C LYS A 117 -12.21 -14.48 -19.57
N ARG A 118 -12.78 -15.55 -19.02
CA ARG A 118 -13.14 -16.75 -19.78
C ARG A 118 -14.45 -16.60 -20.57
N TYR A 119 -15.41 -15.85 -20.06
CA TYR A 119 -16.75 -15.71 -20.64
C TYR A 119 -17.15 -14.23 -20.80
N PRO A 120 -17.14 -13.69 -22.04
CA PRO A 120 -17.47 -12.29 -22.29
C PRO A 120 -18.95 -11.96 -21.99
N LEU A 121 -19.82 -12.96 -21.91
CA LEU A 121 -21.22 -12.79 -21.49
C LEU A 121 -21.30 -12.32 -20.03
N VAL A 122 -20.49 -12.89 -19.13
CA VAL A 122 -20.47 -12.51 -17.71
C VAL A 122 -20.09 -11.04 -17.56
N ARG A 123 -19.15 -10.56 -18.37
CA ARG A 123 -18.79 -9.13 -18.43
C ARG A 123 -19.97 -8.25 -18.85
N LYS A 124 -20.77 -8.68 -19.84
CA LYS A 124 -21.97 -7.96 -20.29
C LYS A 124 -23.05 -7.91 -19.21
N PHE A 125 -23.20 -8.97 -18.41
CA PHE A 125 -24.16 -8.98 -17.29
C PHE A 125 -23.69 -8.17 -16.08
N MET A 126 -22.39 -8.17 -15.77
CA MET A 126 -21.86 -7.45 -14.62
C MET A 126 -21.81 -5.92 -14.82
N LYS A 127 -21.58 -5.44 -16.03
CA LYS A 127 -21.56 -3.99 -16.35
C LYS A 127 -22.82 -3.23 -15.90
N PRO A 128 -24.05 -3.64 -16.25
CA PRO A 128 -25.26 -2.92 -15.86
C PRO A 128 -25.49 -2.97 -14.35
N ILE A 129 -25.14 -4.08 -13.68
CA ILE A 129 -25.25 -4.22 -12.22
C ILE A 129 -24.36 -3.19 -11.53
N ILE A 130 -23.09 -3.09 -11.93
CA ILE A 130 -22.16 -2.14 -11.32
C ILE A 130 -22.51 -0.71 -11.67
N ASN A 131 -22.95 -0.43 -12.90
CA ASN A 131 -23.45 0.90 -13.27
C ASN A 131 -24.67 1.33 -12.44
N TRP A 132 -25.57 0.39 -12.11
CA TRP A 132 -26.71 0.67 -11.25
C TRP A 132 -26.27 0.99 -9.81
N ILE A 133 -25.35 0.20 -9.26
CA ILE A 133 -24.74 0.45 -7.94
C ILE A 133 -24.04 1.81 -7.95
N PHE A 134 -23.24 2.09 -8.97
CA PHE A 134 -22.51 3.34 -9.14
C PHE A 134 -23.47 4.55 -9.19
N LYS A 135 -24.55 4.47 -9.97
CA LYS A 135 -25.59 5.52 -10.00
C LYS A 135 -26.23 5.72 -8.64
N LYS A 136 -26.57 4.65 -7.92
CA LYS A 136 -27.15 4.74 -6.58
C LYS A 136 -26.19 5.36 -5.56
N VAL A 137 -24.92 5.00 -5.64
CA VAL A 137 -23.84 5.55 -4.82
C VAL A 137 -23.62 7.03 -5.09
N SER A 138 -23.61 7.46 -6.36
CA SER A 138 -23.44 8.86 -6.75
C SER A 138 -24.61 9.76 -6.35
N ILE A 139 -25.79 9.20 -6.05
CA ILE A 139 -26.97 9.95 -5.61
C ILE A 139 -26.97 10.17 -4.08
N HIS A 140 -26.24 9.35 -3.32
CA HIS A 140 -26.23 9.37 -1.85
C HIS A 140 -24.89 9.81 -1.23
N GLY A 141 -23.92 10.26 -2.03
CA GLY A 141 -22.62 10.76 -1.59
C GLY A 141 -22.36 12.17 -2.09
#